data_AF-A0A6B3C966-F1
#
_entry.id   AF-A0A6B3C966-F1
#
_cell.length_a   1.000
_cell.length_b   1.000
_cell.length_c   1.000
_cell.angle_alpha   90.00
_cell.angle_beta   90.00
_cell.angle_gamma   90.00
#
_symmetry.space_group_name_H-M   'P 1'
#
loop_
_entity.id
_entity.type
_entity.pdbx_description
1 polymer ?
#
loop_
_entity_poly.entity_id
_entity_poly.type
_entity_poly.pdbx_seq_one_letter_code
_entity_poly.pdbx_strand_id
1 'polypeptide(L)'
;TATAVMMLPIGVSVLTLLSRERGEVDRRLSAALMLGIAYAATIGSFGTVIAGPPNALLVGYLSETYGIEIGFGEWMAVGLPLSVVFLLLAWLVLTRVVFRVDPAPLCEDDSVVRAELDRLGPMGHPQRRVVAVFALAATSWIALPLVWRGTPVTDEVVAVVVAVLLFLLPSGEPCGGRLLD
;
A
#
# COMPACT_ATOMS: atom_id res chain seq x y z
N THR A 1 6.49 3.36 -9.71
CA THR A 1 6.23 2.95 -11.12
C THR A 1 5.69 1.53 -11.21
N ALA A 2 6.34 0.52 -10.60
CA ALA A 2 5.85 -0.87 -10.61
C ALA A 2 4.41 -1.03 -10.08
N THR A 3 4.06 -0.36 -8.99
CA THR A 3 2.71 -0.38 -8.40
C THR A 3 1.62 0.12 -9.35
N ALA A 4 1.87 1.24 -10.05
CA ALA A 4 0.92 1.78 -11.03
C ALA A 4 0.70 0.82 -12.21
N VAL A 5 1.77 0.18 -12.69
CA VAL A 5 1.69 -0.78 -13.80
C VAL A 5 0.87 -2.02 -13.42
N MET A 6 1.00 -2.50 -12.19
CA MET A 6 0.21 -3.64 -11.69
C MET A 6 -1.27 -3.29 -11.46
N MET A 7 -1.56 -2.04 -11.08
CA MET A 7 -2.92 -1.60 -10.76
C MET A 7 -3.73 -1.18 -12.00
N LEU A 8 -3.06 -0.82 -13.10
CA LEU A 8 -3.73 -0.36 -14.31
C LEU A 8 -4.65 -1.44 -14.93
N PRO A 9 -4.23 -2.72 -15.09
CA PRO A 9 -5.13 -3.78 -15.55
C PRO A 9 -6.35 -3.99 -14.64
N ILE A 10 -6.17 -3.88 -13.32
CA ILE A 10 -7.25 -4.01 -12.34
C ILE A 10 -8.25 -2.87 -12.51
N GLY A 11 -7.76 -1.63 -12.62
CA GLY A 11 -8.62 -0.47 -12.84
C GLY A 11 -9.39 -0.56 -14.16
N VAL A 12 -8.76 -1.04 -15.24
CA VAL A 12 -9.44 -1.30 -16.51
C VAL A 12 -10.50 -2.39 -16.34
N SER A 13 -10.20 -3.49 -15.65
CA SER A 13 -11.16 -4.56 -15.39
C SER A 13 -12.42 -4.04 -14.67
N VAL A 14 -12.25 -3.22 -13.64
CA VAL A 14 -13.38 -2.57 -12.93
C VAL A 14 -14.20 -1.69 -13.88
N LEU A 15 -13.55 -0.86 -14.71
CA LEU A 15 -14.27 -0.02 -15.68
C LEU A 15 -15.02 -0.84 -16.72
N THR A 16 -14.46 -1.96 -17.18
CA THR A 16 -15.12 -2.84 -18.16
C THR A 16 -16.34 -3.54 -17.56
N LEU A 17 -16.27 -3.95 -16.30
CA LEU A 17 -17.38 -4.56 -15.57
C LEU A 17 -18.52 -3.55 -15.40
N LEU A 18 -18.22 -2.34 -14.93
CA LEU A 18 -19.21 -1.27 -14.79
C LEU A 18 -19.81 -0.84 -16.13
N SER A 19 -19.00 -0.77 -17.19
CA SER A 19 -19.49 -0.43 -18.54
C SER A 19 -20.42 -1.49 -19.10
N ARG A 20 -20.19 -2.78 -18.79
CA ARG A 20 -21.03 -3.88 -19.23
C ARG A 20 -22.41 -3.83 -18.59
N GLU A 21 -22.49 -3.47 -17.31
CA GLU A 21 -23.77 -3.38 -16.60
C GLU A 21 -24.58 -2.15 -17.00
N ARG A 22 -23.89 -1.02 -17.22
CA ARG A 22 -24.54 0.24 -17.59
C ARG A 22 -24.83 0.37 -19.08
N GLY A 23 -24.20 -0.44 -19.92
CA GLY A 23 -24.27 -0.32 -21.38
C GLY A 23 -23.56 0.93 -21.93
N GLU A 24 -22.89 1.72 -21.09
CA GLU A 24 -22.16 2.93 -21.46
C GLU A 24 -20.86 3.09 -20.65
N VAL A 25 -19.88 3.77 -21.25
CA VAL A 25 -18.59 4.06 -20.63
C VAL A 25 -18.65 5.45 -20.00
N ASP A 26 -18.63 5.52 -18.65
CA ASP A 26 -18.49 6.79 -17.95
C ASP A 26 -17.04 7.28 -18.07
N ARG A 27 -16.84 8.25 -18.97
CA ARG A 27 -15.52 8.89 -19.20
C ARG A 27 -15.00 9.63 -17.97
N ARG A 28 -15.86 10.19 -17.12
CA ARG A 28 -15.45 10.93 -15.92
C ARG A 28 -14.93 9.97 -14.87
N LEU A 29 -15.65 8.87 -14.63
CA LEU A 29 -15.20 7.79 -13.76
C LEU A 29 -13.90 7.16 -14.28
N SER A 30 -13.81 6.89 -15.58
CA SER A 30 -12.63 6.31 -16.20
C SER A 30 -11.39 7.19 -16.01
N ALA A 31 -11.52 8.48 -16.30
CA ALA A 31 -10.44 9.44 -16.08
C ALA A 31 -10.08 9.58 -14.59
N ALA A 32 -11.08 9.70 -13.71
CA ALA A 32 -10.86 9.81 -12.27
C ALA A 32 -10.15 8.59 -11.69
N LEU A 33 -10.50 7.37 -12.13
CA LEU A 33 -9.87 6.13 -11.68
C LEU A 33 -8.43 6.02 -12.17
N MET A 34 -8.18 6.29 -13.46
CA MET A 34 -6.83 6.21 -14.02
C MET A 34 -5.89 7.26 -13.41
N LEU A 35 -6.34 8.51 -13.28
CA LEU A 35 -5.58 9.55 -12.59
C LEU A 35 -5.44 9.24 -11.10
N GLY A 36 -6.46 8.66 -10.47
CA GLY A 36 -6.42 8.22 -9.09
C GLY A 36 -5.32 7.20 -8.83
N ILE A 37 -5.18 6.18 -9.68
CA ILE A 37 -4.10 5.19 -9.61
C ILE A 37 -2.73 5.87 -9.75
N ALA A 38 -2.59 6.80 -10.70
CA ALA A 38 -1.34 7.53 -10.91
C ALA A 38 -0.94 8.37 -9.68
N TYR A 39 -1.87 9.18 -9.16
CA TYR A 39 -1.62 10.00 -7.97
C TYR A 39 -1.40 9.16 -6.72
N ALA A 40 -2.16 8.07 -6.52
CA ALA A 40 -1.97 7.19 -5.38
C ALA A 40 -0.57 6.55 -5.39
N ALA A 41 -0.07 6.14 -6.56
CA ALA A 41 1.28 5.59 -6.69
C ALA A 41 2.36 6.63 -6.35
N THR A 42 2.16 7.91 -6.67
CA THR A 42 3.06 9.00 -6.32
C THR A 42 2.95 9.40 -4.84
N ILE A 43 1.75 9.53 -4.30
CA ILE A 43 1.53 9.91 -2.89
C ILE A 43 2.05 8.81 -1.95
N GLY A 44 1.82 7.55 -2.33
CA GLY A 44 2.30 6.39 -1.57
C GLY A 44 3.83 6.33 -1.48
N SER A 45 4.57 6.87 -2.46
CA SER A 45 6.04 6.86 -2.41
C SER A 45 6.63 7.79 -1.35
N PHE A 46 5.83 8.67 -0.73
CA PHE A 46 6.28 9.50 0.38
C PHE A 46 6.11 8.84 1.75
N GLY A 47 5.31 7.75 1.83
CA GLY A 47 4.90 7.17 3.10
C GLY A 47 6.02 6.49 3.89
N THR A 48 7.05 5.98 3.20
CA THR A 48 8.18 5.28 3.83
C THR A 48 9.51 5.64 3.16
N VAL A 49 10.62 5.49 3.90
CA VAL A 49 11.98 5.73 3.39
C VAL A 49 12.33 4.79 2.22
N ILE A 50 11.83 3.55 2.28
CA ILE A 50 12.15 2.49 1.30
C ILE A 50 11.35 2.67 -0.01
N ALA A 51 10.31 3.49 -0.03
CA ALA A 51 9.39 3.57 -1.16
C ALA A 51 10.00 4.21 -2.43
N GLY A 52 11.13 4.92 -2.32
CA GLY A 52 11.81 5.47 -3.49
C GLY A 52 13.26 5.89 -3.23
N PRO A 53 14.14 5.82 -4.25
CA PRO A 53 15.53 6.26 -4.13
C PRO A 53 15.74 7.67 -3.57
N PRO A 54 14.92 8.70 -3.93
CA PRO A 54 15.09 10.05 -3.39
C PRO A 54 14.96 10.13 -1.87
N ASN A 55 14.08 9.33 -1.25
CA ASN A 55 13.89 9.34 0.20
C ASN A 55 15.11 8.77 0.92
N ALA A 56 15.63 7.63 0.44
CA ALA A 56 16.84 7.02 0.99
C ALA A 56 18.08 7.93 0.82
N LEU A 57 18.21 8.59 -0.35
CA LEU A 57 19.29 9.56 -0.59
C LEU A 57 19.20 10.76 0.34
N LEU A 58 17.99 11.28 0.62
CA LEU A 58 17.80 12.40 1.54
C LEU A 58 18.23 12.03 2.97
N VAL A 59 17.82 10.85 3.45
CA VAL A 59 18.20 10.36 4.79
C VAL A 59 19.72 10.19 4.88
N GLY A 60 20.36 9.59 3.86
CA GLY A 60 21.82 9.46 3.80
C GLY A 60 22.53 10.82 3.78
N TYR A 61 22.05 11.76 2.97
CA TYR A 61 22.63 13.11 2.89
C TYR A 61 22.54 13.89 4.21
N LEU A 62 21.40 13.79 4.91
CA LEU A 62 21.21 14.42 6.22
C LEU A 62 22.11 13.81 7.29
N SER A 63 22.32 12.50 7.24
CA SER A 63 23.27 11.80 8.11
C SER A 63 24.71 12.25 7.82
N GLU A 64 25.15 12.21 6.56
CA GLU A 64 26.53 12.52 6.18
C GLU A 64 26.90 14.01 6.34
N THR A 65 25.98 14.91 6.00
CA THR A 65 26.28 16.36 5.93
C THR A 65 25.97 17.09 7.23
N TYR A 66 24.88 16.70 7.91
CA TYR A 66 24.37 17.40 9.08
C TYR A 66 24.41 16.56 10.37
N GLY A 67 24.81 15.28 10.29
CA GLY A 67 24.80 14.37 11.44
C GLY A 67 23.40 14.04 11.95
N ILE A 68 22.36 14.24 11.11
CA ILE A 68 20.97 13.97 11.47
C ILE A 68 20.62 12.58 10.96
N GLU A 69 20.51 11.63 11.88
CA GLU A 69 20.01 10.28 11.58
C GLU A 69 18.50 10.26 11.69
N ILE A 70 17.81 9.92 10.60
CA ILE A 70 16.35 9.73 10.59
C ILE A 70 16.09 8.24 10.44
N GLY A 71 15.55 7.63 11.49
CA GLY A 71 15.18 6.22 11.47
C GLY A 71 13.96 5.94 10.60
N PHE A 72 13.79 4.68 10.20
CA PHE A 72 12.62 4.24 9.43
C PHE A 72 11.30 4.55 10.16
N GLY A 73 11.25 4.26 11.45
CA GLY A 73 10.07 4.52 12.29
C GLY A 73 9.71 5.99 12.40
N GLU A 74 10.72 6.87 12.52
CA GLU A 74 10.52 8.32 12.62
C GLU A 74 9.99 8.91 11.33
N TRP A 75 10.55 8.50 10.19
CA TRP A 75 10.02 8.89 8.89
C TRP A 75 8.58 8.40 8.72
N MET A 76 8.32 7.13 9.03
CA MET A 76 6.98 6.55 8.87
C MET A 76 5.95 7.23 9.77
N ALA A 77 6.32 7.66 10.98
CA ALA A 77 5.43 8.38 11.90
C ALA A 77 4.93 9.72 11.32
N VAL A 78 5.67 10.34 10.40
CA VAL A 78 5.28 11.60 9.74
C VAL A 78 4.78 11.37 8.31
N GLY A 79 5.55 10.62 7.53
CA GLY A 79 5.30 10.35 6.12
C GLY A 79 4.01 9.56 5.91
N LEU A 80 3.73 8.53 6.71
CA LEU A 80 2.54 7.70 6.52
C LEU A 80 1.24 8.49 6.80
N PRO A 81 1.06 9.20 7.94
CA PRO A 81 -0.11 10.03 8.14
C PRO A 81 -0.28 11.11 7.05
N LEU A 82 0.82 11.73 6.64
CA LEU A 82 0.79 12.75 5.59
C LEU A 82 0.34 12.18 4.23
N SER A 83 0.86 11.01 3.85
CA SER A 83 0.42 10.31 2.64
C SER A 83 -1.06 9.93 2.70
N VAL A 84 -1.58 9.52 3.86
CA VAL A 84 -3.03 9.24 4.01
C VAL A 84 -3.85 10.52 3.80
N VAL A 85 -3.44 11.64 4.40
CA VAL A 85 -4.12 12.93 4.21
C VAL A 85 -4.10 13.34 2.73
N PHE A 86 -2.95 13.26 2.07
CA PHE A 86 -2.86 13.58 0.63
C PHE A 86 -3.67 12.62 -0.23
N LEU A 87 -3.75 11.34 0.12
CA LEU A 87 -4.57 10.38 -0.61
C LEU A 87 -6.06 10.73 -0.50
N LEU A 88 -6.53 11.08 0.70
CA LEU A 88 -7.91 11.54 0.92
C LEU A 88 -8.21 12.83 0.17
N LEU A 89 -7.28 13.78 0.18
CA LEU A 89 -7.41 15.03 -0.58
C LEU A 89 -7.44 14.78 -2.09
N ALA A 90 -6.54 13.94 -2.61
CA ALA A 90 -6.52 13.58 -4.02
C ALA A 90 -7.83 12.90 -4.43
N TRP A 91 -8.32 11.94 -3.62
CA TRP A 91 -9.62 11.31 -3.84
C TRP A 91 -10.76 12.33 -3.86
N LEU A 92 -10.81 13.24 -2.89
CA LEU A 92 -11.85 14.27 -2.81
C LEU A 92 -11.80 15.22 -4.02
N VAL A 93 -10.61 15.70 -4.39
CA VAL A 93 -10.42 16.60 -5.52
C VAL A 93 -10.81 15.93 -6.83
N LEU A 94 -10.35 14.70 -7.07
CA LEU A 94 -10.67 13.97 -8.30
C LEU A 94 -12.16 13.67 -8.39
N THR A 95 -12.75 13.10 -7.32
CA THR A 95 -14.13 12.63 -7.36
C THR A 95 -15.16 13.75 -7.23
N ARG A 96 -14.92 14.79 -6.42
CA ARG A 96 -15.94 15.82 -6.11
C ARG A 96 -15.69 17.16 -6.77
N VAL A 97 -14.46 17.50 -7.13
CA VAL A 97 -14.13 18.82 -7.69
C VAL A 97 -13.93 18.74 -9.20
N VAL A 98 -13.00 17.90 -9.65
CA VAL A 98 -12.54 17.85 -11.05
C VAL A 98 -13.51 17.05 -11.92
N PHE A 99 -13.70 15.77 -11.61
CA PHE A 99 -14.52 14.89 -12.45
C PHE A 99 -15.97 14.81 -12.01
N ARG A 100 -16.29 15.22 -10.77
CA ARG A 100 -17.66 15.19 -10.20
C ARG A 100 -18.34 13.86 -10.50
N VAL A 101 -17.69 12.78 -10.07
CA VAL A 101 -18.16 11.41 -10.24
C VAL A 101 -19.45 11.26 -9.43
N ASP A 102 -20.51 10.83 -10.10
CA ASP A 102 -21.79 10.55 -9.46
C ASP A 102 -21.75 9.16 -8.81
N PRO A 103 -21.83 9.05 -7.48
CA PRO A 103 -21.83 7.76 -6.80
C PRO A 103 -23.20 7.08 -6.81
N ALA A 104 -24.30 7.80 -7.11
CA ALA A 104 -25.66 7.26 -7.00
C ALA A 104 -25.86 5.91 -7.70
N PRO A 105 -25.39 5.70 -8.95
CA PRO A 105 -25.60 4.44 -9.64
C PRO A 105 -24.60 3.33 -9.24
N LEU A 106 -23.66 3.58 -8.31
CA LEU A 106 -22.85 2.52 -7.68
C LEU A 106 -23.50 2.00 -6.39
N CYS A 107 -24.35 2.80 -5.75
CA CYS A 107 -25.00 2.45 -4.49
C CYS A 107 -26.38 1.80 -4.67
N GLU A 108 -26.93 1.80 -5.89
CA GLU A 108 -28.22 1.18 -6.20
C GLU A 108 -28.15 -0.35 -6.23
N ASP A 109 -27.02 -0.93 -6.64
CA ASP A 109 -26.85 -2.38 -6.73
C ASP A 109 -25.44 -2.85 -6.31
N ASP A 110 -25.25 -3.04 -5.01
CA ASP A 110 -24.03 -3.61 -4.44
C ASP A 110 -23.90 -5.13 -4.69
N SER A 111 -24.91 -5.79 -5.26
CA SER A 111 -24.95 -7.27 -5.35
C SER A 111 -23.77 -7.82 -6.15
N VAL A 112 -23.33 -7.08 -7.16
CA VAL A 112 -22.23 -7.42 -8.04
C VAL A 112 -20.90 -7.35 -7.30
N VAL A 113 -20.68 -6.29 -6.52
CA VAL A 113 -19.49 -6.15 -5.67
C VAL A 113 -19.46 -7.23 -4.61
N ARG A 114 -20.61 -7.52 -3.97
CA ARG A 114 -20.72 -8.58 -2.97
C ARG A 114 -20.48 -9.97 -3.56
N ALA A 115 -21.03 -10.27 -4.72
CA ALA A 115 -20.80 -11.53 -5.42
C ALA A 115 -19.31 -11.73 -5.76
N GLU A 116 -18.62 -10.66 -6.15
CA GLU A 116 -17.20 -10.73 -6.47
C GLU A 116 -16.31 -10.79 -5.21
N LEU A 117 -16.71 -10.13 -4.12
CA LEU A 117 -16.10 -10.31 -2.80
C LEU A 117 -16.26 -11.75 -2.28
N ASP A 118 -17.46 -12.32 -2.42
CA ASP A 118 -17.74 -13.70 -2.00
C ASP A 118 -16.95 -14.72 -2.81
N ARG A 119 -16.70 -14.43 -4.11
CA ARG A 119 -15.84 -15.25 -4.98
C ARG A 119 -14.37 -15.26 -4.59
N LEU A 120 -13.85 -14.19 -3.99
CA LEU A 120 -12.47 -14.17 -3.49
C LEU A 120 -12.27 -15.13 -2.32
N GLY A 121 -13.33 -15.38 -1.54
CA GLY A 121 -13.29 -16.24 -0.36
C GLY A 121 -12.45 -15.64 0.79
N PRO A 122 -12.36 -16.36 1.92
CA PRO A 122 -11.56 -15.91 3.06
C PRO A 122 -10.06 -15.92 2.73
N MET A 123 -9.32 -14.94 3.26
CA MET A 123 -7.85 -14.91 3.11
C MET A 123 -7.21 -16.23 3.53
N GLY A 124 -6.41 -16.79 2.63
CA GLY A 124 -5.71 -18.04 2.86
C GLY A 124 -4.67 -17.96 3.98
N HIS A 125 -4.23 -19.13 4.46
CA HIS A 125 -3.21 -19.23 5.50
C HIS A 125 -1.88 -18.53 5.14
N PRO A 126 -1.35 -18.62 3.89
CA PRO A 126 -0.14 -17.89 3.52
C PRO A 126 -0.31 -16.37 3.59
N GLN A 127 -1.42 -15.85 3.06
CA GLN A 127 -1.71 -14.41 3.01
C GLN A 127 -1.77 -13.80 4.41
N ARG A 128 -2.45 -14.47 5.34
CA ARG A 128 -2.52 -14.02 6.75
C ARG A 128 -1.15 -14.00 7.42
N ARG A 129 -0.28 -14.97 7.12
CA ARG A 129 1.10 -15.01 7.64
C ARG A 129 1.93 -13.85 7.08
N VAL A 130 1.84 -13.55 5.78
CA VAL A 130 2.53 -12.40 5.18
C VAL A 130 2.08 -11.11 5.86
N VAL A 131 0.77 -10.88 6.01
CA VAL A 131 0.23 -9.69 6.67
C VAL A 131 0.70 -9.60 8.11
N ALA A 132 0.69 -10.70 8.86
CA ALA A 132 1.15 -10.73 10.24
C ALA A 132 2.64 -10.38 10.36
N VAL A 133 3.50 -10.95 9.51
CA VAL A 133 4.95 -10.66 9.52
C VAL A 133 5.23 -9.21 9.14
N PHE A 134 4.53 -8.68 8.13
CA PHE A 134 4.67 -7.27 7.74
C PHE A 134 4.19 -6.32 8.84
N ALA A 135 3.07 -6.63 9.50
CA ALA A 135 2.57 -5.86 10.63
C ALA A 135 3.54 -5.89 11.83
N LEU A 136 4.13 -7.04 12.13
CA LEU A 136 5.17 -7.18 13.16
C LEU A 136 6.42 -6.36 12.82
N ALA A 137 6.85 -6.35 11.57
CA ALA A 137 7.97 -5.52 11.10
C ALA A 137 7.68 -4.03 11.30
N ALA A 138 6.54 -3.55 10.79
CA ALA A 138 6.09 -2.16 10.93
C ALA A 138 5.98 -1.73 12.39
N THR A 139 5.44 -2.60 13.24
CA THR A 139 5.31 -2.33 14.68
C THR A 139 6.67 -2.29 15.35
N SER A 140 7.59 -3.19 14.97
CA SER A 140 8.95 -3.24 15.54
C SER A 140 9.73 -1.96 15.23
N TRP A 141 9.65 -1.45 13.99
CA TRP A 141 10.31 -0.20 13.61
C TRP A 141 9.81 1.04 14.38
N ILE A 142 8.54 1.06 14.80
CA ILE A 142 8.00 2.17 15.61
C ILE A 142 8.27 1.94 17.10
N ALA A 143 8.06 0.73 17.59
CA ALA A 143 8.03 0.43 19.03
C ALA A 143 9.43 0.25 19.65
N LEU A 144 10.39 -0.36 18.94
CA LEU A 144 11.74 -0.60 19.44
C LEU A 144 12.45 0.68 19.88
N PRO A 145 12.57 1.73 19.04
CA PRO A 145 13.23 2.97 19.44
C PRO A 145 12.48 3.72 20.55
N LEU A 146 11.16 3.52 20.67
CA LEU A 146 10.33 4.19 21.67
C LEU A 146 10.46 3.55 23.06
N VAL A 147 10.48 2.21 23.12
CA VAL A 147 10.51 1.42 24.36
C VAL A 147 11.93 1.26 24.90
N TRP A 148 12.91 1.06 24.02
CA TRP A 148 14.30 0.82 24.41
C TRP A 148 15.24 1.78 23.68
N ARG A 149 15.44 2.95 24.29
CA ARG A 149 16.38 3.97 23.78
C ARG A 149 17.82 3.42 23.86
N GLY A 150 18.49 3.31 22.72
CA GLY A 150 19.88 2.83 22.61
C GLY A 150 20.04 1.33 22.34
N THR A 151 19.04 0.65 21.80
CA THR A 151 19.21 -0.75 21.33
C THR A 151 20.30 -0.85 20.27
N PRO A 152 21.13 -1.91 20.27
CA PRO A 152 22.01 -2.24 19.15
C PRO A 152 21.25 -2.75 17.92
N VAL A 153 19.91 -2.89 18.03
CA VAL A 153 19.03 -3.31 16.94
C VAL A 153 18.77 -2.10 16.05
N THR A 154 19.45 -2.05 14.92
CA THR A 154 19.24 -1.04 13.88
C THR A 154 18.14 -1.46 12.92
N ASP A 155 17.67 -0.52 12.09
CA ASP A 155 16.60 -0.76 11.10
C ASP A 155 16.98 -1.88 10.10
N GLU A 156 18.27 -2.01 9.79
CA GLU A 156 18.81 -3.06 8.91
C GLU A 156 18.67 -4.45 9.54
N VAL A 157 18.91 -4.59 10.85
CA VAL A 157 18.78 -5.86 11.56
C VAL A 157 17.33 -6.32 11.56
N VAL A 158 16.38 -5.41 11.81
CA VAL A 158 14.95 -5.70 11.73
C VAL A 158 14.56 -6.18 10.33
N ALA A 159 15.04 -5.50 9.28
CA ALA A 159 14.76 -5.89 7.90
C ALA A 159 15.28 -7.29 7.56
N VAL A 160 16.51 -7.63 7.96
CA VAL A 160 17.13 -8.95 7.74
C VAL A 160 16.35 -10.04 8.48
N VAL A 161 15.98 -9.81 9.74
CA VAL A 161 15.20 -10.76 10.54
C VAL A 161 13.83 -11.02 9.89
N VAL A 162 13.14 -9.96 9.45
CA VAL A 162 11.85 -10.07 8.76
C VAL A 162 11.98 -10.86 7.45
N ALA A 163 13.01 -10.58 6.66
CA ALA A 163 13.27 -11.33 5.43
C ALA A 163 13.50 -12.83 5.72
N VAL A 164 14.35 -13.15 6.70
CA VAL A 164 14.60 -14.54 7.12
C VAL A 164 13.32 -15.22 7.62
N LEU A 165 12.49 -14.52 8.40
CA LEU A 165 11.21 -15.05 8.87
C LEU A 165 10.26 -15.37 7.71
N LEU A 166 10.18 -14.52 6.69
CA LEU A 166 9.35 -14.78 5.51
C LEU A 166 9.81 -16.02 4.72
N PHE A 167 11.13 -16.28 4.64
CA PHE A 167 11.66 -17.48 3.99
C PHE A 167 11.52 -18.75 4.85
N LEU A 168 11.59 -18.63 6.18
CA LEU A 168 11.50 -19.79 7.08
C LEU A 168 10.07 -20.20 7.39
N LEU A 169 9.11 -19.28 7.35
CA LEU A 169 7.72 -19.60 7.64
C LEU A 169 7.14 -20.50 6.53
N PRO A 170 6.59 -21.68 6.87
CA PRO A 170 5.95 -22.54 5.89
C PRO A 170 4.70 -21.83 5.32
N SER A 171 4.29 -22.16 4.10
CA SER A 171 3.04 -21.69 3.49
C SER A 171 1.82 -22.26 4.22
N GLY A 172 1.97 -23.44 4.82
CA GLY A 172 0.88 -24.15 5.50
C GLY A 172 -0.08 -24.84 4.53
N GLU A 173 0.31 -24.98 3.27
CA GLU A 173 -0.42 -25.78 2.29
C GLU A 173 -0.07 -27.27 2.40
N PRO A 174 -0.97 -28.19 1.99
CA PRO A 174 -0.74 -29.65 2.08
C PRO A 174 0.52 -30.16 1.39
N CYS A 175 1.05 -29.40 0.43
CA CYS A 175 2.25 -29.73 -0.34
C CYS A 175 3.56 -29.11 0.20
N GLY A 176 3.52 -28.41 1.35
CA GLY A 176 4.74 -28.09 2.11
C GLY A 176 5.70 -27.08 1.46
N GLY A 177 5.20 -26.01 0.84
CA GLY A 177 6.02 -24.89 0.35
C GLY A 177 6.45 -23.93 1.46
N ARG A 178 7.49 -23.12 1.23
CA ARG A 178 7.80 -21.93 2.05
C ARG A 178 6.89 -20.77 1.63
N LEU A 179 6.76 -19.74 2.46
CA LEU A 179 5.87 -18.60 2.16
C LEU A 179 6.24 -17.83 0.87
N LEU A 180 7.50 -17.93 0.44
CA LEU A 180 8.08 -17.21 -0.69
C LEU A 180 8.71 -18.11 -1.78
N ASP A 181 8.66 -19.45 -1.64
CA ASP A 181 9.01 -20.41 -2.71
C ASP A 181 7.73 -20.75 -3.51
#